data_AF-A0A662HWB3-F1
#
_entry.id   AF-A0A662HWB3-F1
#
_cell.length_a   1.000
_cell.length_b   1.000
_cell.length_c   1.000
_cell.angle_alpha   90.00
_cell.angle_beta   90.00
_cell.angle_gamma   90.00
#
_symmetry.space_group_name_H-M   'P 1'
#
loop_
_entity.id
_entity.type
_entity.pdbx_description
1 polymer ?
#
loop_
_entity_poly.entity_id
_entity_poly.type
_entity_poly.pdbx_seq_one_letter_code
_entity_poly.pdbx_strand_id
1 'polypeptide(L)' 'MSQNNAEQKYVGLIVIVLLALATYGLYNVWSYILTPGPSKSSYYAFNMTIAVASTFFLTLLFVLFTTYKKYYAKKKG' A
#
# COMPACT_ATOMS: atom_id res chain seq x y z
N MET A 1 -22.36 -15.55 -10.41
CA MET A 1 -22.02 -15.30 -8.98
C MET A 1 -20.53 -15.51 -8.62
N SER A 2 -19.64 -15.85 -9.57
CA SER A 2 -18.23 -16.21 -9.28
C SER A 2 -17.20 -15.07 -9.46
N GLN A 3 -17.39 -14.16 -10.43
CA GLN A 3 -16.40 -13.13 -10.77
C GLN A 3 -16.12 -12.12 -9.63
N ASN A 4 -17.15 -11.67 -8.92
CA ASN A 4 -17.00 -10.71 -7.81
C ASN A 4 -16.10 -11.22 -6.67
N ASN A 5 -16.07 -12.54 -6.42
CA ASN A 5 -15.28 -13.12 -5.34
C ASN A 5 -13.80 -13.24 -5.72
N ALA A 6 -13.51 -13.49 -7.01
CA ALA A 6 -12.13 -13.56 -7.49
C ALA A 6 -11.48 -12.16 -7.48
N GLU A 7 -12.18 -11.15 -8.01
CA GLU A 7 -11.68 -9.76 -8.02
C GLU A 7 -11.41 -9.22 -6.62
N GLN A 8 -12.30 -9.48 -5.66
CA GLN A 8 -12.08 -9.07 -4.26
C GLN A 8 -10.88 -9.77 -3.62
N LYS A 9 -10.62 -11.04 -3.95
CA LYS A 9 -9.45 -11.78 -3.45
C LYS A 9 -8.14 -11.20 -3.99
N TYR A 10 -8.09 -10.85 -5.28
CA TYR A 10 -6.90 -10.23 -5.87
C TYR A 10 -6.62 -8.84 -5.29
N VAL A 11 -7.66 -8.02 -5.12
CA VAL A 11 -7.53 -6.69 -4.47
C VAL A 11 -7.03 -6.84 -3.03
N GLY A 12 -7.57 -7.81 -2.28
CA GLY A 12 -7.11 -8.10 -0.92
C GLY A 12 -5.64 -8.51 -0.86
N LEU A 13 -5.20 -9.38 -1.79
CA LEU A 13 -3.80 -9.82 -1.87
C LEU A 13 -2.86 -8.65 -2.21
N ILE A 14 -3.24 -7.79 -3.15
CA ILE A 14 -2.47 -6.59 -3.52
C ILE A 14 -2.33 -5.66 -2.29
N VAL A 15 -3.40 -5.44 -1.54
CA VAL A 15 -3.36 -4.62 -0.31
C VAL A 15 -2.40 -5.21 0.73
N ILE A 16 -2.42 -6.53 0.94
CA ILE A 16 -1.51 -7.20 1.88
C ILE A 16 -0.05 -7.00 1.46
N VAL A 17 0.27 -7.18 0.17
CA VAL A 17 1.63 -7.00 -0.35
C VAL A 17 2.09 -5.55 -0.19
N LEU A 18 1.25 -4.58 -0.57
CA LEU A 18 1.58 -3.16 -0.42
C LEU A 18 1.75 -2.76 1.05
N LEU A 19 0.94 -3.31 1.95
CA LEU A 19 1.08 -3.07 3.39
C LEU A 19 2.41 -3.61 3.90
N ALA A 20 2.78 -4.84 3.53
CA ALA A 20 4.06 -5.43 3.91
C ALA A 20 5.25 -4.59 3.42
N LEU A 21 5.20 -4.12 2.17
CA LEU A 21 6.23 -3.23 1.60
C LEU A 21 6.30 -1.89 2.34
N ALA A 22 5.15 -1.29 2.67
CA ALA A 22 5.09 -0.04 3.44
C ALA A 22 5.72 -0.21 4.83
N THR A 23 5.32 -1.25 5.57
CA THR A 23 5.84 -1.54 6.91
C THR A 23 7.33 -1.85 6.87
N TYR A 24 7.80 -2.61 5.88
CA TYR A 24 9.22 -2.91 5.71
C TYR A 24 10.05 -1.65 5.42
N GLY A 25 9.59 -0.80 4.50
CA GLY A 25 10.26 0.46 4.20
C GLY A 25 10.32 1.37 5.43
N LEU A 26 9.22 1.50 6.17
CA LEU A 26 9.15 2.24 7.43
C LEU A 26 10.10 1.68 8.49
N TYR A 27 10.17 0.36 8.65
CA TYR A 27 11.09 -0.28 9.59
C TYR A 27 12.55 0.06 9.29
N ASN A 28 12.96 0.00 8.03
CA ASN A 28 14.33 0.33 7.64
C ASN A 28 14.65 1.83 7.80
N VAL A 29 13.70 2.71 7.48
CA VAL A 29 13.80 4.15 7.73
C VAL A 29 13.95 4.42 9.23
N TRP A 30 13.13 3.77 10.05
CA TRP A 30 13.17 3.90 11.51
C TRP A 30 14.49 3.38 12.11
N SER A 31 14.95 2.21 11.66
CA SER A 31 16.24 1.64 12.06
C SER A 31 17.39 2.56 11.72
N TYR A 32 17.35 3.24 10.56
CA TYR A 32 18.36 4.21 10.17
C TYR A 32 18.38 5.44 11.08
N ILE A 33 17.21 5.92 11.52
CA ILE A 33 17.08 7.08 12.42
C ILE A 33 17.58 6.73 13.84
N LEU A 34 17.18 5.56 14.37
CA LEU A 34 17.53 5.15 15.73
C LEU A 34 18.97 4.65 15.87
N THR A 35 19.54 4.09 14.81
CA THR A 35 20.90 3.55 14.84
C THR A 35 21.61 3.97 13.56
N PRO A 36 22.09 5.23 13.49
CA PRO A 36 22.83 5.72 12.33
C PRO A 36 24.18 5.01 12.25
N GLY A 37 24.20 3.86 11.58
CA GLY A 37 25.43 3.18 11.18
C GLY A 37 26.03 3.82 9.92
N PRO A 38 27.07 3.23 9.32
CA PRO A 38 27.66 3.68 8.05
C PRO A 38 26.74 3.45 6.83
N SER A 39 25.46 3.18 7.07
CA SER A 39 24.44 2.96 6.05
C SER A 39 24.41 4.12 5.06
N LYS A 40 24.51 3.80 3.78
CA LYS A 40 24.57 4.78 2.69
C LYS A 40 23.25 5.54 2.61
N SER A 41 23.32 6.86 2.43
CA SER A 41 22.15 7.73 2.22
C SER A 41 21.20 7.22 1.11
N SER A 42 21.76 6.57 0.08
CA SER A 42 20.99 5.93 -1.00
C SER A 42 20.07 4.80 -0.52
N TYR A 43 20.48 4.04 0.51
CA TYR A 43 19.66 2.97 1.08
C TYR A 43 18.47 3.53 1.86
N TYR A 44 18.68 4.62 2.60
CA TYR A 44 17.61 5.35 3.27
C TYR A 44 16.60 5.91 2.26
N ALA A 45 17.07 6.61 1.23
CA ALA A 45 16.22 7.20 0.19
C ALA A 45 15.37 6.14 -0.56
N PHE A 46 15.96 4.97 -0.84
CA PHE A 46 15.26 3.84 -1.45
C PHE A 46 14.11 3.32 -0.57
N ASN A 47 14.39 3.02 0.70
CA ASN A 47 13.37 2.53 1.63
C ASN A 47 12.26 3.57 1.89
N MET A 48 12.63 4.84 1.96
CA MET A 48 11.67 5.94 2.09
C MET A 48 10.77 6.04 0.85
N THR A 49 11.34 5.87 -0.35
CA THR A 49 10.57 5.86 -1.60
C THR A 49 9.60 4.67 -1.65
N ILE A 50 10.03 3.47 -1.22
CA ILE A 50 9.14 2.30 -1.12
C ILE A 50 7.98 2.58 -0.16
N ALA A 51 8.26 3.13 1.02
CA ALA A 51 7.24 3.42 2.02
C ALA A 51 6.20 4.43 1.49
N VAL A 52 6.66 5.51 0.87
CA VAL A 52 5.80 6.56 0.30
C VAL A 52 4.98 6.01 -0.87
N ALA A 53 5.61 5.32 -1.83
CA ALA A 53 4.93 4.77 -2.99
C ALA A 53 3.86 3.75 -2.56
N SER A 54 4.20 2.84 -1.64
CA SER A 54 3.26 1.82 -1.15
C SER A 54 2.07 2.45 -0.44
N THR A 55 2.29 3.46 0.41
CA THR A 55 1.23 4.19 1.10
C THR A 55 0.34 4.97 0.13
N PHE A 56 0.93 5.59 -0.90
CA PHE A 56 0.19 6.26 -1.96
C PHE A 56 -0.72 5.28 -2.72
N PHE A 57 -0.20 4.13 -3.14
CA PHE A 57 -0.99 3.11 -3.83
C PHE A 57 -2.10 2.53 -2.96
N LEU A 58 -1.86 2.29 -1.67
CA LEU A 58 -2.90 1.87 -0.72
C LEU A 58 -4.02 2.89 -0.63
N THR A 59 -3.67 4.17 -0.52
CA THR A 59 -4.65 5.27 -0.44
C THR A 59 -5.44 5.38 -1.73
N LEU A 60 -4.77 5.30 -2.88
CA LEU A 60 -5.41 5.33 -4.20
C LEU A 60 -6.38 4.16 -4.36
N LEU A 61 -5.97 2.94 -4.02
CA LEU A 61 -6.83 1.75 -4.06
C LEU A 61 -8.05 1.93 -3.15
N PHE A 62 -7.87 2.47 -1.95
CA PHE A 62 -8.98 2.74 -1.04
C PHE A 62 -9.98 3.76 -1.62
N VAL A 63 -9.50 4.86 -2.19
CA VAL A 63 -10.36 5.88 -2.83
C VAL A 63 -11.09 5.30 -4.04
N LEU A 64 -10.41 4.55 -4.91
CA LEU A 64 -11.02 3.93 -6.08
C LEU A 64 -12.07 2.89 -5.67
N PHE A 65 -11.76 2.01 -4.71
CA PHE A 65 -12.66 0.98 -4.24
C PHE A 65 -13.91 1.55 -3.56
N THR A 66 -13.74 2.59 -2.74
CA THR A 66 -14.87 3.28 -2.10
C THR A 66 -15.72 4.03 -3.11
N THR A 67 -15.11 4.71 -4.09
CA THR A 67 -15.82 5.40 -5.17
C THR A 67 -16.61 4.43 -6.04
N TYR A 68 -15.99 3.30 -6.44
CA TYR A 68 -16.63 2.22 -7.18
C TYR A 68 -17.85 1.70 -6.42
N LYS A 69 -17.70 1.34 -5.13
CA LYS A 69 -18.83 0.87 -4.32
C LYS A 69 -19.97 1.89 -4.25
N LYS A 70 -19.67 3.17 -4.05
CA LYS A 70 -20.69 4.25 -4.01
C LYS A 70 -21.43 4.37 -5.34
N TYR A 71 -20.72 4.30 -6.47
CA TYR A 71 -21.32 4.37 -7.80
C TYR A 71 -22.30 3.22 -8.07
N TYR A 72 -21.90 1.98 -7.75
CA TYR A 72 -22.77 0.81 -7.93
C TYR A 72 -23.93 0.75 -6.94
N ALA A 73 -23.75 1.25 -5.72
CA ALA A 73 -24.84 1.37 -4.75
C ALA A 73 -25.90 2.38 -5.22
N LYS A 74 -25.49 3.52 -5.80
CA LYS A 74 -26.39 4.54 -6.33
C LYS A 74 -27.17 4.07 -7.58
N LYS A 75 -26.61 3.18 -8.38
CA LYS A 75 -27.25 2.66 -9.60
C LYS A 75 -28.29 1.55 -9.34
N LYS A 76 -28.30 0.97 -8.13
CA LYS A 76 -29.23 -0.10 -7.71
C LYS A 76 -30.38 0.38 -6.81
N GLY A 77 -30.39 1.65 -6.43
CA GLY A 77 -31.44 2.29 -5.62
C GLY A 77 -32.38 3.13 -6.47
#